data_AF-A0A0Q6KUR1-F1
#
_entry.id   AF-A0A0Q6KUR1-F1
#
_cell.length_a   1.000
_cell.length_b   1.000
_cell.length_c   1.000
_cell.angle_alpha   90.00
_cell.angle_beta   90.00
_cell.angle_gamma   90.00
#
_symmetry.space_group_name_H-M   'P 1'
#
loop_
_entity.id
_entity.type
_entity.pdbx_description
1 polymer ?
#
loop_
_entity_poly.entity_id
_entity_poly.type
_entity_poly.pdbx_seq_one_letter_code
_entity_poly.pdbx_strand_id
1 'polypeptide(L)'
;MSDAVYRAPMPDGIERALTYGLCGMAADDERSLRRVERFEQIPDGSFAWTRTVRGEYFLGRISGPLREDRSADAVASNLIFVRACVWTTEPVPESEVPAATLRTFARGGRNFQQTHDPRVAAESASVWRVRGR
;
A
#
# COMPACT_ATOMS: atom_id res chain seq x y z
N MET A 1 4.07 -12.19 15.38
CA MET A 1 4.74 -11.91 14.09
C MET A 1 4.66 -10.42 13.87
N SER A 2 5.74 -9.75 13.47
CA SER A 2 5.68 -8.33 13.15
C SER A 2 4.85 -8.12 11.89
N ASP A 3 3.99 -7.11 11.89
CA ASP A 3 3.16 -6.76 10.73
C ASP A 3 4.09 -6.41 9.55
N ALA A 4 3.95 -7.13 8.44
CA ALA A 4 4.74 -6.87 7.25
C ALA A 4 4.40 -5.50 6.67
N VAL A 5 5.41 -4.84 6.10
CA VAL A 5 5.27 -3.49 5.53
C VAL A 5 5.51 -3.55 4.04
N TYR A 6 4.51 -3.13 3.26
CA TYR A 6 4.55 -3.12 1.80
C TYR A 6 4.52 -1.70 1.26
N ARG A 7 5.02 -1.51 0.04
CA ARG A 7 4.65 -0.35 -0.76
C ARG A 7 3.47 -0.70 -1.67
N ALA A 8 2.38 0.03 -1.56
CA ALA A 8 1.23 -0.07 -2.46
C ALA A 8 0.18 0.97 -2.05
N PRO A 9 -0.70 1.39 -2.96
CA PRO A 9 -0.50 1.28 -4.40
C PRO A 9 0.61 2.25 -4.87
N MET A 10 1.24 1.96 -6.00
CA MET A 10 2.10 2.87 -6.75
C MET A 10 1.23 3.97 -7.39
N PRO A 11 1.80 5.07 -7.92
CA PRO A 11 1.07 6.30 -8.26
C PRO A 11 -0.23 6.12 -9.04
N ASP A 12 -0.23 5.20 -10.01
CA ASP A 12 -1.42 4.81 -10.75
C ASP A 12 -2.39 4.06 -9.81
N GLY A 13 -3.48 4.75 -9.43
CA GLY A 13 -4.52 4.21 -8.56
C GLY A 13 -4.52 4.72 -7.13
N ILE A 14 -3.57 5.60 -6.73
CA ILE A 14 -3.55 6.16 -5.37
C ILE A 14 -4.81 6.96 -5.06
N GLU A 15 -5.28 7.81 -5.99
CA GLU A 15 -6.47 8.62 -5.77
C GLU A 15 -7.68 7.74 -5.43
N ARG A 16 -7.98 6.76 -6.29
CA ARG A 16 -9.03 5.76 -6.04
C ARG A 16 -8.83 5.02 -4.72
N ALA A 17 -7.59 4.63 -4.41
CA ALA A 17 -7.27 3.92 -3.18
C ALA A 17 -7.56 4.74 -1.91
N LEU A 18 -7.19 6.02 -1.89
CA LEU A 18 -7.45 6.91 -0.78
C LEU A 18 -8.95 7.26 -0.69
N THR A 19 -9.62 7.51 -1.81
CA THR A 19 -11.04 7.86 -1.86
C THR A 19 -11.94 6.74 -1.35
N TYR A 20 -11.67 5.49 -1.75
CA TYR A 20 -12.57 4.35 -1.46
C TYR A 20 -12.05 3.42 -0.36
N GLY A 21 -10.90 3.71 0.25
CA GLY A 21 -10.32 2.83 1.27
C GLY A 21 -9.89 1.49 0.69
N LEU A 22 -9.12 1.52 -0.39
CA LEU A 22 -8.62 0.34 -1.11
C LEU A 22 -7.10 0.30 -1.11
N CYS A 23 -6.53 -0.89 -1.26
CA CYS A 23 -5.14 -1.10 -1.63
C CYS A 23 -5.10 -2.20 -2.69
N GLY A 24 -4.26 -2.05 -3.73
CA GLY A 24 -4.30 -2.98 -4.84
C GLY A 24 -3.31 -2.71 -5.96
N MET A 25 -3.51 -3.43 -7.06
CA MET A 25 -2.74 -3.30 -8.28
C MET A 25 -3.52 -3.83 -9.50
N ALA A 26 -3.13 -3.41 -10.69
CA ALA A 26 -3.44 -4.12 -11.92
C ALA A 26 -2.42 -5.26 -12.19
N ALA A 27 -2.81 -6.19 -13.05
CA ALA A 27 -1.95 -7.23 -13.59
C ALA A 27 -2.36 -7.54 -15.03
N ASP A 28 -1.38 -7.59 -15.92
CA ASP A 28 -1.53 -7.78 -17.37
C ASP A 28 -0.59 -8.87 -17.93
N ASP A 29 0.30 -9.39 -17.09
CA ASP A 29 1.26 -10.45 -17.43
C ASP A 29 1.33 -11.53 -16.33
N GLU A 30 1.92 -12.67 -16.65
CA GLU A 30 2.04 -13.80 -15.70
C GLU A 30 2.81 -13.39 -14.42
N ARG A 31 3.77 -12.48 -14.54
CA ARG A 31 4.62 -12.05 -13.42
C ARG A 31 3.87 -11.16 -12.43
N SER A 32 2.95 -10.34 -12.90
CA SER A 32 2.06 -9.50 -12.10
C SER A 32 0.92 -10.33 -11.52
N LEU A 33 0.38 -11.32 -12.24
CA LEU A 33 -0.59 -12.28 -11.68
C LEU A 33 -0.02 -13.08 -10.50
N ARG A 34 1.21 -13.59 -10.61
CA ARG A 34 1.90 -14.22 -9.44
C ARG A 34 2.11 -13.26 -8.26
N ARG A 35 2.04 -11.94 -8.50
CA ARG A 35 2.11 -10.94 -7.43
C ARG A 35 0.75 -10.70 -6.80
N VAL A 36 -0.32 -10.77 -7.58
CA VAL A 36 -1.70 -10.79 -7.09
C VAL A 36 -1.92 -12.00 -6.19
N GLU A 37 -1.46 -13.19 -6.58
CA GLU A 37 -1.50 -14.39 -5.72
C GLU A 37 -0.78 -14.15 -4.38
N ARG A 38 0.42 -13.56 -4.39
CA ARG A 38 1.11 -13.19 -3.14
C ARG A 38 0.39 -12.11 -2.34
N PHE A 39 -0.26 -11.16 -3.01
CA PHE A 39 -1.04 -10.10 -2.37
C PHE A 39 -2.26 -10.67 -1.64
N GLU A 40 -2.92 -11.67 -2.21
CA GLU A 40 -4.01 -12.39 -1.54
C GLU A 40 -3.55 -13.01 -0.21
N GLN A 41 -2.33 -13.56 -0.18
CA GLN A 41 -1.76 -14.21 1.02
C GLN A 41 -1.23 -13.22 2.07
N ILE A 42 -1.28 -11.90 1.84
CA ILE A 42 -0.82 -10.92 2.84
C ILE A 42 -1.76 -10.97 4.07
N PRO A 43 -1.25 -11.13 5.30
CA PRO A 43 -2.09 -11.16 6.48
C PRO A 43 -2.88 -9.86 6.67
N ASP A 44 -4.13 -9.99 7.11
CA ASP A 44 -4.90 -8.85 7.61
C ASP A 44 -4.14 -8.12 8.72
N GLY A 45 -4.21 -6.79 8.71
CA GLY A 45 -3.48 -5.93 9.63
C GLY A 45 -2.10 -5.49 9.12
N SER A 46 -1.60 -6.06 8.02
CA SER A 46 -0.34 -5.64 7.41
C SER A 46 -0.36 -4.17 6.98
N PHE A 47 0.80 -3.51 7.08
CA PHE A 47 0.94 -2.11 6.72
C PHE A 47 1.24 -1.93 5.22
N ALA A 48 0.66 -0.88 4.64
CA ALA A 48 0.99 -0.39 3.33
C ALA A 48 1.41 1.08 3.43
N TRP A 49 2.53 1.43 2.81
CA TRP A 49 2.88 2.81 2.53
C TRP A 49 2.64 3.12 1.06
N THR A 50 2.10 4.30 0.78
CA THR A 50 2.02 4.86 -0.57
C THR A 50 2.63 6.26 -0.61
N ARG A 51 2.98 6.72 -1.82
CA ARG A 51 3.50 8.06 -2.08
C ARG A 51 2.83 8.63 -3.33
N THR A 52 2.12 9.75 -3.20
CA THR A 52 1.45 10.43 -4.31
C THR A 52 2.46 10.98 -5.32
N VAL A 53 2.00 11.34 -6.52
CA VAL A 53 2.83 12.05 -7.52
C VAL A 53 3.35 13.40 -7.01
N ARG A 54 2.67 14.00 -6.02
CA ARG A 54 3.08 15.23 -5.33
C ARG A 54 4.09 14.99 -4.22
N GLY A 55 4.43 13.73 -3.95
CA GLY A 55 5.40 13.33 -2.94
C GLY A 55 4.83 13.13 -1.55
N GLU A 56 3.50 13.18 -1.37
CA GLU A 56 2.83 13.00 -0.08
C GLU A 56 2.77 11.53 0.31
N TYR A 57 3.06 11.22 1.57
CA TYR A 57 3.04 9.84 2.07
C TYR A 57 1.75 9.53 2.81
N PHE A 58 1.22 8.33 2.60
CA PHE A 58 0.10 7.82 3.39
C PHE A 58 0.45 6.44 3.91
N LEU A 59 0.02 6.17 5.15
CA LEU A 59 0.12 4.85 5.77
C LEU A 59 -1.27 4.24 5.81
N GLY A 60 -1.35 2.95 5.53
CA GLY A 60 -2.60 2.21 5.55
C GLY A 60 -2.47 0.83 6.16
N ARG A 61 -3.62 0.26 6.51
CA ARG A 61 -3.78 -1.07 7.09
C ARG A 61 -4.68 -1.92 6.21
N ILE A 62 -4.10 -2.96 5.61
CA ILE A 62 -4.79 -3.85 4.67
C ILE A 62 -5.68 -4.84 5.46
N SER A 63 -6.88 -5.10 4.96
CA SER A 63 -7.79 -6.10 5.54
C SER A 63 -8.71 -6.73 4.50
N GLY A 64 -9.34 -7.84 4.88
CA GLY A 64 -10.37 -8.51 4.09
C GLY A 64 -9.83 -9.27 2.88
N PRO A 65 -10.71 -10.00 2.18
CA PRO A 65 -10.32 -10.83 1.06
C PRO A 65 -9.96 -10.00 -0.18
N LEU A 66 -9.12 -10.58 -1.04
CA LEU A 66 -8.87 -10.05 -2.38
C LEU A 66 -10.15 -10.12 -3.21
N ARG A 67 -10.46 -9.04 -3.94
CA ARG A 67 -11.51 -9.03 -4.95
C ARG A 67 -11.00 -8.41 -6.25
N GLU A 68 -11.61 -8.81 -7.35
CA GLU A 68 -11.40 -8.18 -8.64
C GLU A 68 -12.50 -7.13 -8.89
N ASP A 69 -12.10 -5.93 -9.31
CA ASP A 69 -12.99 -4.83 -9.66
C ASP A 69 -12.81 -4.48 -11.14
N ARG A 70 -13.82 -4.79 -11.96
CA ARG A 70 -13.82 -4.51 -13.41
C ARG A 70 -14.68 -3.32 -13.78
N SER A 71 -15.03 -2.46 -12.82
CA SER A 71 -15.70 -1.20 -13.13
C SER A 71 -14.82 -0.32 -14.03
N ALA A 72 -15.43 0.54 -14.83
CA ALA A 72 -14.70 1.45 -15.71
C ALA A 72 -13.69 2.33 -14.93
N ASP A 73 -14.05 2.74 -13.72
CA ASP A 73 -13.18 3.51 -12.82
C ASP A 73 -11.97 2.70 -12.35
N ALA A 74 -12.16 1.43 -11.97
CA ALA A 74 -11.05 0.54 -11.60
C ALA A 74 -10.06 0.29 -12.74
N VAL A 75 -10.58 0.13 -13.97
CA VAL A 75 -9.76 -0.04 -15.18
C VAL A 75 -9.00 1.25 -15.50
N ALA A 76 -9.69 2.40 -15.47
CA ALA A 76 -9.07 3.70 -15.76
C ALA A 76 -7.96 4.06 -14.76
N SER A 77 -8.09 3.64 -13.50
CA SER A 77 -7.11 3.92 -12.44
C SER A 77 -6.05 2.83 -12.25
N ASN A 78 -6.00 1.78 -13.08
CA ASN A 78 -5.12 0.61 -12.89
C ASN A 78 -5.19 -0.03 -11.50
N LEU A 79 -6.38 -0.06 -10.88
CA LEU A 79 -6.60 -0.58 -9.53
C LEU A 79 -7.71 -1.64 -9.53
N ILE A 80 -7.41 -2.79 -10.14
CA ILE A 80 -8.35 -3.88 -10.43
C ILE A 80 -8.39 -4.92 -9.31
N PHE A 81 -7.23 -5.46 -8.92
CA PHE A 81 -7.13 -6.45 -7.84
C PHE A 81 -6.94 -5.71 -6.52
N VAL A 82 -7.98 -5.69 -5.69
CA VAL A 82 -8.05 -4.82 -4.52
C VAL A 82 -8.45 -5.57 -3.25
N ARG A 83 -7.96 -5.06 -2.13
CA ARG A 83 -8.41 -5.37 -0.77
C ARG A 83 -8.84 -4.09 -0.06
N ALA A 84 -9.61 -4.23 1.00
CA ALA A 84 -9.92 -3.09 1.85
C ALA A 84 -8.64 -2.56 2.51
N CYS A 85 -8.55 -1.26 2.67
CA CYS A 85 -7.44 -0.60 3.34
C CYS A 85 -7.93 0.64 4.06
N VAL A 86 -7.64 0.73 5.36
CA VAL A 86 -7.85 1.97 6.10
C VAL A 86 -6.58 2.80 5.96
N TRP A 87 -6.69 3.99 5.38
CA TRP A 87 -5.58 4.94 5.25
C TRP A 87 -5.61 6.00 6.36
N THR A 88 -4.46 6.61 6.65
CA THR A 88 -4.39 7.85 7.42
C THR A 88 -5.19 8.95 6.71
N THR A 89 -5.91 9.76 7.48
CA THR A 89 -6.79 10.82 6.93
C THR A 89 -6.00 11.93 6.26
N GLU A 90 -4.85 12.30 6.83
CA GLU A 90 -3.93 13.30 6.30
C GLU A 90 -2.60 12.67 5.87
N PRO A 91 -1.85 13.32 4.97
CA PRO A 91 -0.48 12.93 4.66
C PRO A 91 0.37 12.81 5.93
N VAL A 92 1.20 11.79 5.99
CA VAL A 92 2.24 11.66 7.00
C VAL A 92 3.43 12.53 6.60
N PRO A 93 3.91 13.46 7.46
CA PRO A 93 5.10 14.23 7.21
C PRO A 93 6.31 13.33 6.96
N GLU A 94 7.17 13.70 6.00
CA GLU A 94 8.34 12.89 5.64
C GLU A 94 9.24 12.56 6.85
N SER A 95 9.35 13.48 7.81
CA SER A 95 10.11 13.30 9.06
C SER A 95 9.59 12.19 9.98
N GLU A 96 8.34 11.76 9.78
CA GLU A 96 7.71 10.67 10.54
C GLU A 96 7.68 9.36 9.74
N VAL A 97 8.02 9.40 8.45
CA VAL A 97 8.06 8.20 7.61
C VAL A 97 9.31 7.38 7.99
N PRO A 98 9.18 6.05 8.20
CA PRO A 98 10.33 5.18 8.46
C PRO A 98 11.43 5.36 7.40
N ALA A 99 12.69 5.48 7.83
CA ALA A 99 13.81 5.70 6.90
C ALA A 99 13.93 4.57 5.87
N ALA A 100 13.58 3.33 6.24
CA ALA A 100 13.54 2.20 5.32
C ALA A 100 12.48 2.37 4.22
N THR A 101 11.31 2.92 4.57
CA THR A 101 10.25 3.25 3.61
C THR A 101 10.70 4.32 2.64
N LEU A 102 11.33 5.40 3.15
CA LEU A 102 11.90 6.46 2.29
C LEU A 102 12.90 5.90 1.27
N ARG A 103 13.84 5.06 1.71
CA ARG A 103 14.79 4.38 0.81
C ARG A 103 14.10 3.50 -0.23
N THR A 104 13.07 2.77 0.17
CA THR A 104 12.28 1.91 -0.72
C THR A 104 11.59 2.72 -1.82
N PHE A 105 11.03 3.88 -1.51
CA PHE A 105 10.43 4.77 -2.51
C PHE A 105 11.49 5.46 -3.39
N ALA A 106 12.60 5.92 -2.83
CA ALA A 106 13.68 6.56 -3.58
C ALA A 106 14.30 5.62 -4.63
N ARG A 107 14.42 4.32 -4.34
CA ARG A 107 14.90 3.32 -5.31
C ARG A 107 13.89 2.99 -6.41
N GLY A 108 12.62 3.35 -6.22
CA GLY A 108 11.53 2.97 -7.12
C GLY A 108 11.24 1.46 -7.16
N GLY A 109 10.26 1.09 -7.98
CA GLY A 109 9.93 -0.27 -8.35
C GLY A 109 8.42 -0.55 -8.31
N ARG A 110 8.00 -1.68 -7.72
CA ARG A 110 6.71 -2.31 -8.00
C ARG A 110 5.81 -2.44 -6.76
N ASN A 111 4.49 -2.43 -6.99
CA ASN A 111 3.45 -2.74 -5.99
C ASN A 111 3.74 -4.03 -5.22
N PHE A 112 3.41 -4.04 -3.94
CA PHE A 112 3.58 -5.15 -2.99
C PHE A 112 5.01 -5.69 -2.88
N GLN A 113 6.01 -4.86 -3.12
CA GLN A 113 7.34 -5.15 -2.64
C GLN A 113 7.40 -4.87 -1.13
N GLN A 114 7.81 -5.87 -0.36
CA GLN A 114 8.02 -5.72 1.07
C GLN A 114 9.24 -4.84 1.36
N THR A 115 9.11 -3.96 2.35
CA THR A 115 10.24 -3.23 2.93
C THR A 115 10.88 -4.10 3.99
N HIS A 116 12.11 -4.55 3.73
CA HIS A 116 12.87 -5.38 4.66
C HIS A 116 13.78 -4.49 5.52
N ASP A 117 13.34 -4.22 6.74
CA ASP A 117 14.14 -3.61 7.81
C ASP A 117 13.55 -4.08 9.15
N PRO A 118 14.35 -4.49 10.14
CA PRO A 118 13.84 -5.03 11.39
C PRO A 118 13.00 -4.04 12.20
N ARG A 119 13.13 -2.73 11.96
CA ARG A 119 12.41 -1.68 12.69
C ARG A 119 11.18 -1.14 11.97
N VAL A 120 11.08 -1.32 10.65
CA VAL A 120 10.03 -0.66 9.84
C VAL A 120 8.61 -0.99 10.31
N ALA A 121 8.38 -2.22 10.78
CA ALA A 121 7.09 -2.63 11.31
C ALA A 121 6.73 -1.87 12.60
N ALA A 122 7.67 -1.79 13.55
CA ALA A 122 7.46 -1.09 14.81
C ALA A 122 7.32 0.43 14.61
N GLU A 123 8.12 1.01 13.71
CA GLU A 123 8.05 2.43 13.34
C GLU A 123 6.70 2.75 12.66
N SER A 124 6.26 1.93 11.70
CA SER A 124 4.95 2.08 11.05
C SER A 124 3.80 1.95 12.06
N ALA A 125 3.88 0.99 12.98
CA ALA A 125 2.88 0.85 14.04
C ALA A 125 2.85 2.06 14.99
N SER A 126 3.99 2.70 15.23
CA SER A 126 4.07 3.94 16.02
C SER A 126 3.35 5.09 15.33
N VAL A 127 3.63 5.30 14.04
CA VAL A 127 2.92 6.30 13.22
C VAL A 127 1.42 6.02 13.19
N TRP A 128 1.04 4.76 12.98
CA TRP A 128 -0.36 4.34 12.94
C TRP A 128 -1.10 4.63 14.24
N ARG A 129 -0.46 4.46 15.41
CA ARG A 129 -1.09 4.75 16.70
C ARG A 129 -1.44 6.24 16.88
N VAL A 130 -0.69 7.13 16.24
CA VAL A 130 -0.88 8.58 16.34
C VAL A 130 -1.83 9.11 15.26
N ARG A 131 -1.76 8.55 14.04
CA ARG A 131 -2.42 9.10 12.84
C ARG A 131 -3.49 8.19 12.23
N GLY A 132 -3.52 6.92 12.63
CA GLY A 132 -4.48 5.95 12.12
C GLY A 132 -5.91 6.35 12.47
N ARG A 133 -6.84 5.92 11.63
CA ARG A 133 -8.28 6.11 11.84
C ARG A 133 -8.86 5.06 12.77
#